data_AF-A0AA41FWW3-F1
#
_entry.id   AF-A0AA41FWW3-F1
#
_cell.length_a   1.000
_cell.length_b   1.000
_cell.length_c   1.000
_cell.angle_alpha   90.00
_cell.angle_beta   90.00
_cell.angle_gamma   90.00
#
_symmetry.space_group_name_H-M   'P 1'
#
loop_
_entity.id
_entity.type
_entity.pdbx_description
1 polymer ?
#
loop_
_entity_poly.entity_id
_entity_poly.type
_entity_poly.pdbx_seq_one_letter_code
_entity_poly.pdbx_strand_id
1 'polypeptide(L)'
;MLRAGAVVTASGVAGCLGTSRGPTFEEGFEDGLGEWGRDAAIGPEVDLPDFEWRIEVSTEQAHDGERSLSVFNEGDYDDGTCWAVRPISVAPGSYTATVTVEFWSESESFNTLRDAVVRLGPEPPQAEEDFPSPGVNTTALGQTPYGGLREPLWLADGWRAYQFEWTTPALSTDTLYLAVGTSVIWEGDSTHYVDAITVELSEV
;
A
#
# COMPACT_ATOMS: atom_id res chain seq x y z
N MET A 1 -13.38 31.67 -63.65
CA MET A 1 -12.46 30.85 -62.83
C MET A 1 -12.25 31.58 -61.52
N LEU A 2 -12.83 31.05 -60.43
CA LEU A 2 -12.73 31.56 -59.06
C LEU A 2 -11.36 31.18 -58.47
N ARG A 3 -10.67 32.12 -57.83
CA ARG A 3 -9.63 31.79 -56.82
C ARG A 3 -9.89 32.62 -55.57
N ALA A 4 -10.47 31.95 -54.58
CA ALA A 4 -10.69 32.45 -53.23
C ALA A 4 -9.36 32.39 -52.45
N GLY A 5 -9.02 33.47 -51.75
CA GLY A 5 -7.91 33.51 -50.79
C GLY A 5 -8.40 33.02 -49.42
N ALA A 6 -7.68 32.05 -48.84
CA ALA A 6 -7.93 31.54 -47.51
C ALA A 6 -7.24 32.42 -46.46
N VAL A 7 -8.02 32.87 -45.47
CA VAL A 7 -7.52 33.57 -44.27
C VAL A 7 -7.12 32.52 -43.24
N VAL A 8 -5.87 32.57 -42.79
CA VAL A 8 -5.36 31.75 -41.69
C VAL A 8 -5.75 32.42 -40.38
N THR A 9 -6.68 31.82 -39.63
CA THR A 9 -6.95 32.18 -38.24
C THR A 9 -6.07 31.33 -37.32
N ALA A 10 -5.12 31.98 -36.64
CA ALA A 10 -4.35 31.36 -35.56
C ALA A 10 -5.22 31.32 -34.30
N SER A 11 -5.71 30.13 -33.95
CA SER A 11 -6.34 29.89 -32.65
C SER A 11 -5.25 29.60 -31.62
N GLY A 12 -4.99 30.58 -30.74
CA GLY A 12 -4.20 30.36 -29.54
C GLY A 12 -5.01 29.50 -28.57
N VAL A 13 -4.62 28.23 -28.43
CA VAL A 13 -5.15 27.37 -27.36
C VAL A 13 -4.41 27.75 -26.08
N ALA A 14 -5.08 28.49 -25.21
CA ALA A 14 -4.63 28.70 -23.84
C ALA A 14 -4.70 27.35 -23.11
N GLY A 15 -3.56 26.65 -23.05
CA GLY A 15 -3.41 25.46 -22.25
C GLY A 15 -3.43 25.83 -20.77
N CYS A 16 -4.58 25.65 -20.12
CA CYS A 16 -4.59 25.40 -18.68
C CYS A 16 -3.90 24.06 -18.48
N LEU A 17 -2.58 24.09 -18.25
CA LEU A 17 -1.88 22.99 -17.61
C LEU A 17 -2.41 22.96 -16.17
N GLY A 18 -3.54 22.27 -15.98
CA GLY A 18 -3.85 21.73 -14.67
C GLY A 18 -2.71 20.80 -14.35
N THR A 19 -1.76 21.27 -13.54
CA THR A 19 -0.74 20.42 -12.96
C THR A 19 -1.50 19.42 -12.11
N SER A 20 -1.81 18.25 -12.67
CA SER A 20 -2.09 17.08 -11.86
C SER A 20 -0.80 16.87 -11.08
N ARG A 21 -0.77 17.36 -9.84
CA ARG A 21 0.29 17.03 -8.92
C ARG A 21 0.16 15.52 -8.76
N GLY A 22 1.16 14.77 -9.24
CA GLY A 22 1.19 13.32 -9.08
C GLY A 22 1.12 12.93 -7.60
N PRO A 23 1.03 11.63 -7.30
CA PRO A 23 0.97 11.17 -5.91
C PRO A 23 2.17 11.70 -5.12
N THR A 24 1.99 11.85 -3.81
CA THR A 24 3.08 12.27 -2.90
C THR A 24 4.17 11.19 -2.85
N PHE A 25 3.77 9.93 -2.98
CA PHE A 25 4.65 8.78 -3.09
C PHE A 25 4.04 7.75 -4.03
N GLU A 26 4.87 7.12 -4.85
CA GLU A 26 4.51 6.04 -5.77
C GLU A 26 5.63 4.99 -5.74
N GLU A 27 5.27 3.72 -5.71
CA GLU A 27 6.21 2.60 -5.69
C GLU A 27 5.69 1.40 -6.49
N GLY A 28 6.58 0.85 -7.30
CA GLY A 28 6.39 -0.41 -8.05
C GLY A 28 7.63 -1.32 -8.04
N PHE A 29 8.62 -1.02 -7.19
CA PHE A 29 9.80 -1.86 -6.93
C PHE A 29 10.75 -2.11 -8.10
N GLU A 30 10.62 -1.33 -9.18
CA GLU A 30 11.50 -1.37 -10.36
C GLU A 30 12.98 -1.13 -10.02
N ASP A 31 13.25 -0.29 -9.01
CA ASP A 31 14.59 0.02 -8.51
C ASP A 31 15.02 -0.85 -7.31
N GLY A 32 14.27 -1.92 -7.01
CA GLY A 32 14.54 -2.80 -5.86
C GLY A 32 13.91 -2.29 -4.56
N LEU A 33 14.43 -2.74 -3.42
CA LEU A 33 13.89 -2.34 -2.10
C LEU A 33 14.33 -0.94 -1.64
N GLY A 34 15.39 -0.34 -2.18
CA GLY A 34 15.82 1.01 -1.78
C GLY A 34 15.85 1.25 -0.25
N GLU A 35 14.96 2.14 0.22
CA GLU A 35 14.80 2.52 1.63
C GLU A 35 13.73 1.71 2.39
N TRP A 36 13.16 0.67 1.77
CA TRP A 36 12.20 -0.22 2.42
C TRP A 36 12.89 -1.10 3.47
N GLY A 37 12.49 -0.94 4.72
CA GLY A 37 12.73 -1.89 5.81
C GLY A 37 11.77 -3.08 5.71
N ARG A 38 12.06 -4.14 6.45
CA ARG A 38 11.24 -5.36 6.52
C ARG A 38 11.22 -5.84 7.95
N ASP A 39 10.06 -6.25 8.43
CA ASP A 39 9.89 -6.70 9.80
C ASP A 39 8.73 -7.70 9.89
N ALA A 40 8.65 -8.38 11.03
CA ALA A 40 7.59 -9.33 11.31
C ALA A 40 7.33 -9.45 12.81
N ALA A 41 6.12 -9.88 13.14
CA ALA A 41 5.68 -10.19 14.49
C ALA A 41 4.89 -11.50 14.46
N ILE A 42 5.00 -12.27 15.53
CA ILE A 42 4.19 -13.46 15.77
C ILE A 42 3.82 -13.47 17.26
N GLY A 43 2.68 -14.09 17.59
CA GLY A 43 2.16 -14.18 18.95
C GLY A 43 3.14 -14.77 19.96
N PRO A 44 2.92 -14.51 21.26
CA PRO A 44 3.84 -14.87 22.34
C PRO A 44 4.07 -16.38 22.49
N GLU A 45 3.27 -17.20 21.83
CA GLU A 45 3.38 -18.66 21.82
C GLU A 45 4.55 -19.17 20.96
N VAL A 46 5.07 -18.34 20.04
CA VAL A 46 6.13 -18.71 19.09
C VAL A 46 7.23 -17.66 19.10
N ASP A 47 8.49 -18.10 19.08
CA ASP A 47 9.61 -17.17 18.95
C ASP A 47 9.79 -16.77 17.47
N LEU A 48 10.02 -15.48 17.19
CA LEU A 48 10.17 -14.97 15.81
C LEU A 48 11.18 -15.75 14.93
N PRO A 49 12.33 -16.27 15.43
CA PRO A 49 13.23 -17.09 14.63
C PRO A 49 12.64 -18.44 14.17
N ASP A 50 11.58 -18.92 14.81
CA ASP A 50 10.86 -20.15 14.45
C ASP A 50 9.70 -19.88 13.49
N PHE A 51 9.47 -18.60 13.13
CA PHE A 51 8.50 -18.16 12.13
C PHE A 51 9.19 -17.88 10.78
N GLU A 52 8.93 -18.67 9.75
CA GLU A 52 9.45 -18.44 8.41
C GLU A 52 8.65 -17.36 7.67
N TRP A 53 9.33 -16.28 7.29
CA TRP A 53 8.79 -15.22 6.46
C TRP A 53 9.88 -14.64 5.56
N ARG A 54 9.47 -14.05 4.43
CA ARG A 54 10.38 -13.46 3.45
C ARG A 54 9.71 -12.33 2.69
N ILE A 55 10.42 -11.20 2.57
CA ILE A 55 9.99 -10.05 1.78
C ILE A 55 11.13 -9.62 0.86
N GLU A 56 10.89 -9.69 -0.44
CA GLU A 56 11.89 -9.50 -1.50
C GLU A 56 11.25 -8.92 -2.76
N VAL A 57 12.05 -8.30 -3.64
CA VAL A 57 11.58 -7.94 -4.97
C VAL A 57 11.57 -9.17 -5.86
N SER A 58 10.49 -9.35 -6.63
CA SER A 58 10.29 -10.48 -7.52
C SER A 58 9.91 -10.01 -8.93
N THR A 59 10.14 -10.88 -9.91
CA THR A 59 9.68 -10.75 -11.29
C THR A 59 8.62 -11.80 -11.64
N GLU A 60 8.12 -12.56 -10.66
CA GLU A 60 7.14 -13.63 -10.87
C GLU A 60 5.74 -13.08 -11.18
N GLN A 61 5.36 -12.02 -10.49
CA GLN A 61 4.16 -11.22 -10.79
C GLN A 61 4.55 -9.74 -10.80
N ALA A 62 3.88 -8.97 -11.63
CA ALA A 62 3.95 -7.50 -11.65
C ALA A 62 2.57 -6.98 -12.07
N HIS A 63 2.10 -5.91 -11.44
CA HIS A 63 0.91 -5.18 -11.87
C HIS A 63 1.31 -4.19 -12.96
N ASP A 64 2.33 -3.39 -12.65
CA ASP A 64 2.96 -2.45 -13.56
C ASP A 64 4.43 -2.82 -13.75
N GLY A 65 5.02 -2.48 -14.90
CA GLY A 65 6.44 -2.73 -15.13
C GLY A 65 6.82 -4.22 -15.20
N GLU A 66 7.92 -4.58 -14.56
CA GLU A 66 8.52 -5.92 -14.58
C GLU A 66 8.72 -6.52 -13.18
N ARG A 67 8.48 -5.75 -12.12
CA ARG A 67 8.76 -6.16 -10.73
C ARG A 67 7.60 -5.88 -9.80
N SER A 68 7.59 -6.58 -8.69
CA SER A 68 6.73 -6.29 -7.54
C SER A 68 7.40 -6.75 -6.25
N LEU A 69 6.80 -6.44 -5.12
CA LEU A 69 7.20 -6.97 -3.82
C LEU A 69 6.54 -8.33 -3.59
N SER A 70 7.34 -9.36 -3.38
CA SER A 70 6.89 -10.66 -2.90
C SER A 70 6.86 -10.68 -1.37
N VAL A 71 5.76 -11.17 -0.81
CA VAL A 71 5.53 -11.29 0.63
C VAL A 71 5.12 -12.72 0.95
N PHE A 72 6.01 -13.45 1.61
CA PHE A 72 5.80 -14.81 2.06
C PHE A 72 5.76 -14.88 3.59
N ASN A 73 4.80 -15.61 4.13
CA ASN A 73 4.76 -16.07 5.51
C ASN A 73 4.20 -17.49 5.60
N GLU A 74 4.84 -18.34 6.40
CA GLU A 74 4.31 -19.66 6.72
C GLU A 74 3.00 -19.56 7.50
N GLY A 75 2.19 -20.61 7.45
CA GLY A 75 0.87 -20.64 8.09
C GLY A 75 0.76 -21.55 9.31
N ASP A 76 1.83 -22.24 9.70
CA ASP A 76 1.80 -23.35 10.66
C ASP A 76 1.28 -23.00 12.07
N TYR A 77 1.21 -21.71 12.42
CA TYR A 77 0.83 -21.23 13.75
C TYR A 77 -0.54 -20.55 13.81
N ASP A 78 -1.29 -20.49 12.71
CA ASP A 78 -2.53 -19.69 12.59
C ASP A 78 -2.34 -18.21 12.96
N ASP A 79 -1.09 -17.74 12.94
CA ASP A 79 -0.68 -16.42 13.38
C ASP A 79 0.63 -16.00 12.68
N GLY A 80 0.93 -14.72 12.71
CA GLY A 80 2.13 -14.14 12.13
C GLY A 80 1.82 -13.05 11.10
N THR A 81 2.42 -11.90 11.30
CA THR A 81 2.29 -10.73 10.44
C THR A 81 3.68 -10.31 9.97
N CYS A 82 3.88 -10.14 8.67
CA CYS A 82 5.12 -9.63 8.11
C CYS A 82 4.84 -8.45 7.17
N TRP A 83 5.72 -7.46 7.15
CA TRP A 83 5.50 -6.24 6.38
C TRP A 83 6.81 -5.59 5.91
N ALA A 84 6.71 -4.90 4.79
CA ALA A 84 7.70 -3.91 4.37
C ALA A 84 7.30 -2.53 4.92
N VAL A 85 8.28 -1.70 5.27
CA VAL A 85 8.04 -0.35 5.81
C VAL A 85 8.91 0.69 5.10
N ARG A 86 8.30 1.81 4.72
CA ARG A 86 8.92 2.92 4.00
C ARG A 86 8.66 4.25 4.73
N PRO A 87 9.70 5.01 5.10
CA PRO A 87 9.49 6.39 5.54
C PRO A 87 9.07 7.26 4.35
N ILE A 88 8.11 8.16 4.52
CA ILE A 88 7.62 9.09 3.50
C ILE A 88 7.74 10.49 4.10
N SER A 89 8.44 11.39 3.42
CA SER A 89 8.56 12.78 3.86
C SER A 89 7.22 13.50 3.80
N VAL A 90 6.90 14.23 4.86
CA VAL A 90 5.70 15.07 4.97
C VAL A 90 6.08 16.40 5.63
N ALA A 91 5.34 17.48 5.36
CA ALA A 91 5.49 18.70 6.13
C ALA A 91 4.59 18.64 7.38
N PRO A 92 4.93 19.33 8.48
CA PRO A 92 4.01 19.50 9.59
C PRO A 92 2.71 20.17 9.13
N GLY A 93 1.56 19.60 9.51
CA GLY A 93 0.25 20.05 9.02
C GLY A 93 -0.85 19.03 9.23
N SER A 94 -2.06 19.35 8.78
CA SER A 94 -3.21 18.45 8.77
C SER A 94 -3.49 18.02 7.33
N TYR A 95 -3.73 16.73 7.12
CA TYR A 95 -3.93 16.16 5.80
C TYR A 95 -5.12 15.20 5.76
N THR A 96 -5.69 15.04 4.59
CA THR A 96 -6.39 13.82 4.19
C THR A 96 -5.40 13.01 3.36
N ALA A 97 -5.08 11.82 3.85
CA ALA A 97 -4.24 10.84 3.17
C ALA A 97 -5.11 9.79 2.49
N THR A 98 -4.86 9.52 1.22
CA THR A 98 -5.42 8.37 0.50
C THR A 98 -4.28 7.42 0.16
N VAL A 99 -4.39 6.16 0.58
CA VAL A 99 -3.40 5.12 0.28
C VAL A 99 -4.10 4.03 -0.51
N THR A 100 -3.53 3.70 -1.67
CA THR A 100 -3.97 2.61 -2.53
C THR A 100 -2.80 1.66 -2.78
N VAL A 101 -3.08 0.37 -2.77
CA VAL A 101 -2.11 -0.68 -3.07
C VAL A 101 -2.82 -1.84 -3.76
N GLU A 102 -2.15 -2.47 -4.72
CA GLU A 102 -2.62 -3.67 -5.39
C GLU A 102 -1.98 -4.91 -4.73
N PHE A 103 -2.80 -5.91 -4.39
CA PHE A 103 -2.33 -7.23 -3.98
C PHE A 103 -2.75 -8.27 -5.01
N TRP A 104 -1.82 -9.16 -5.35
CA TRP A 104 -2.09 -10.32 -6.19
C TRP A 104 -2.39 -11.55 -5.35
N SER A 105 -3.42 -12.31 -5.74
CA SER A 105 -3.70 -13.66 -5.22
C SER A 105 -3.70 -14.68 -6.36
N GLU A 106 -3.20 -15.89 -6.11
CA GLU A 106 -3.12 -16.97 -7.13
C GLU A 106 -4.49 -17.45 -7.62
N SER A 107 -5.51 -17.29 -6.79
CA SER A 107 -6.88 -17.66 -7.12
C SER A 107 -7.88 -16.88 -6.27
N GLU A 108 -9.14 -16.82 -6.70
CA GLU A 108 -10.24 -16.50 -5.78
C GLU A 108 -10.54 -17.70 -4.88
N SER A 109 -10.75 -17.47 -3.59
CA SER A 109 -11.04 -18.52 -2.61
C SER A 109 -12.09 -18.07 -1.61
N PHE A 110 -13.00 -18.98 -1.25
CA PHE A 110 -13.91 -18.79 -0.12
C PHE A 110 -13.18 -18.91 1.24
N ASN A 111 -12.06 -19.65 1.27
CA ASN A 111 -11.20 -19.74 2.46
C ASN A 111 -10.17 -18.61 2.40
N THR A 112 -10.30 -17.64 3.29
CA THR A 112 -9.29 -16.60 3.50
C THR A 112 -8.22 -17.12 4.46
N LEU A 113 -6.98 -17.26 3.98
CA LEU A 113 -5.86 -17.72 4.83
C LEU A 113 -5.03 -16.57 5.39
N ARG A 114 -5.12 -15.39 4.76
CA ARG A 114 -4.35 -14.17 5.06
C ARG A 114 -5.23 -12.93 4.86
N ASP A 115 -4.92 -11.90 5.64
CA ASP A 115 -5.34 -10.53 5.38
C ASP A 115 -4.20 -9.74 4.73
N ALA A 116 -4.55 -8.81 3.85
CA ALA A 116 -3.71 -7.68 3.48
C ALA A 116 -3.68 -6.71 4.66
N VAL A 117 -2.49 -6.31 5.08
CA VAL A 117 -2.30 -5.27 6.10
C VAL A 117 -1.60 -4.06 5.51
N VAL A 118 -2.20 -2.89 5.68
CA VAL A 118 -1.66 -1.62 5.19
C VAL A 118 -1.83 -0.58 6.27
N ARG A 119 -0.80 0.23 6.52
CA ARG A 119 -0.82 1.26 7.55
C ARG A 119 0.01 2.47 7.15
N LEU A 120 -0.48 3.67 7.46
CA LEU A 120 0.25 4.92 7.38
C LEU A 120 0.15 5.64 8.73
N GLY A 121 1.28 5.96 9.35
CA GLY A 121 1.28 6.63 10.66
C GLY A 121 2.60 7.34 10.99
N PRO A 122 2.65 8.13 12.08
CA PRO A 122 3.84 8.88 12.48
C PRO A 122 4.98 8.02 13.03
N GLU A 123 4.66 6.80 13.49
CA GLU A 123 5.62 5.82 14.01
C GLU A 123 5.53 4.54 13.16
N PRO A 124 6.64 3.84 12.88
CA PRO A 124 6.61 2.54 12.21
C PRO A 124 5.92 1.50 13.10
N PRO A 125 5.18 0.52 12.54
CA PRO A 125 4.67 -0.58 13.33
C PRO A 125 5.84 -1.44 13.86
N GLN A 126 5.66 -2.01 15.06
CA GLN A 126 6.62 -2.87 15.76
C GLN A 126 6.00 -4.22 16.15
N ALA A 127 4.67 -4.32 16.12
CA ALA A 127 3.92 -5.54 16.41
C ALA A 127 2.66 -5.63 15.54
N GLU A 128 2.03 -6.81 15.50
CA GLU A 128 0.78 -7.03 14.76
C GLU A 128 -0.34 -6.07 15.22
N GLU A 129 -0.42 -5.81 16.51
CA GLU A 129 -1.39 -4.91 17.14
C GLU A 129 -1.27 -3.43 16.75
N ASP A 130 -0.18 -3.04 16.06
CA ASP A 130 -0.05 -1.72 15.47
C ASP A 130 -0.88 -1.56 14.18
N PHE A 131 -1.31 -2.66 13.56
CA PHE A 131 -2.22 -2.68 12.41
C PHE A 131 -3.69 -2.68 12.86
N PRO A 132 -4.63 -2.30 11.97
CA PRO A 132 -6.05 -2.45 12.26
C PRO A 132 -6.44 -3.89 12.61
N SER A 133 -7.44 -4.05 13.47
CA SER A 133 -8.02 -5.37 13.75
C SER A 133 -8.61 -6.01 12.48
N PRO A 134 -8.74 -7.35 12.41
CA PRO A 134 -9.31 -8.03 11.25
C PRO A 134 -10.65 -7.43 10.78
N GLY A 135 -10.75 -7.14 9.49
CA GLY A 135 -11.94 -6.54 8.86
C GLY A 135 -12.12 -5.04 9.09
N VAL A 136 -11.13 -4.35 9.67
CA VAL A 136 -11.19 -2.91 9.92
C VAL A 136 -10.47 -2.14 8.82
N ASN A 137 -11.16 -1.13 8.28
CA ASN A 137 -10.63 -0.08 7.42
C ASN A 137 -10.88 1.28 8.10
N THR A 138 -9.85 2.11 8.24
CA THR A 138 -9.93 3.35 9.03
C THR A 138 -10.70 4.48 8.34
N THR A 139 -11.07 4.34 7.07
CA THR A 139 -11.74 5.39 6.26
C THR A 139 -12.92 6.05 6.98
N ALA A 140 -13.74 5.27 7.67
CA ALA A 140 -14.94 5.76 8.35
C ALA A 140 -14.72 6.15 9.83
N LEU A 141 -13.49 6.08 10.33
CA LEU A 141 -13.18 6.30 11.76
C LEU A 141 -12.78 7.75 12.08
N GLY A 142 -12.69 8.61 11.07
CA GLY A 142 -12.32 10.02 11.23
C GLY A 142 -10.85 10.20 11.62
N GLN A 143 -10.58 11.07 12.60
CA GLN A 143 -9.21 11.31 13.08
C GLN A 143 -8.77 10.22 14.07
N THR A 144 -7.84 9.39 13.61
CA THR A 144 -7.18 8.33 14.38
C THR A 144 -5.67 8.58 14.46
N PRO A 145 -4.92 7.94 15.40
CA PRO A 145 -3.46 8.09 15.48
C PRO A 145 -2.70 7.64 14.23
N TYR A 146 -3.28 6.74 13.44
CA TYR A 146 -2.79 6.25 12.16
C TYR A 146 -3.96 5.90 11.23
N GLY A 147 -3.71 5.82 9.93
CA GLY A 147 -4.63 5.27 8.93
C GLY A 147 -4.22 3.85 8.53
N GLY A 148 -5.16 3.00 8.14
CA GLY A 148 -4.84 1.65 7.68
C GLY A 148 -6.04 0.80 7.29
N LEU A 149 -5.75 -0.40 6.82
CA LEU A 149 -6.71 -1.49 6.66
C LEU A 149 -6.10 -2.84 7.05
N ARG A 150 -6.97 -3.76 7.46
CA ARG A 150 -6.71 -5.20 7.53
C ARG A 150 -7.90 -5.92 6.90
N GLU A 151 -7.72 -6.38 5.67
CA GLU A 151 -8.81 -6.92 4.85
C GLU A 151 -8.45 -8.27 4.22
N PRO A 152 -9.41 -9.19 4.02
CA PRO A 152 -9.18 -10.49 3.41
C PRO A 152 -8.48 -10.44 2.05
N LEU A 153 -7.52 -11.34 1.84
CA LEU A 153 -6.98 -11.68 0.52
C LEU A 153 -7.82 -12.77 -0.18
N TRP A 154 -7.44 -13.18 -1.40
CA TRP A 154 -8.18 -14.13 -2.25
C TRP A 154 -9.64 -13.75 -2.57
N LEU A 155 -10.01 -12.48 -2.43
CA LEU A 155 -11.34 -11.99 -2.81
C LEU A 155 -11.54 -11.91 -4.33
N ALA A 156 -10.46 -12.08 -5.10
CA ALA A 156 -10.44 -12.19 -6.56
C ALA A 156 -9.17 -12.95 -6.98
N ASP A 157 -9.22 -13.58 -8.14
CA ASP A 157 -8.03 -14.08 -8.83
C ASP A 157 -7.26 -12.91 -9.45
N GLY A 158 -5.93 -12.92 -9.32
CA GLY A 158 -5.05 -11.88 -9.81
C GLY A 158 -4.98 -10.66 -8.90
N TRP A 159 -4.75 -9.49 -9.51
CA TRP A 159 -4.56 -8.21 -8.82
C TRP A 159 -5.87 -7.60 -8.35
N ARG A 160 -5.85 -7.04 -7.14
CA ARG A 160 -6.96 -6.32 -6.54
C ARG A 160 -6.48 -5.13 -5.71
N ALA A 161 -7.12 -3.99 -5.93
CA ALA A 161 -6.91 -2.77 -5.17
C ALA A 161 -7.46 -2.88 -3.74
N TYR A 162 -6.66 -2.41 -2.79
CA TYR A 162 -7.02 -2.15 -1.41
C TYR A 162 -6.73 -0.68 -1.11
N GLN A 163 -7.68 0.00 -0.47
CA GLN A 163 -7.59 1.44 -0.26
C GLN A 163 -8.16 1.85 1.09
N PHE A 164 -7.52 2.82 1.75
CA PHE A 164 -8.11 3.55 2.86
C PHE A 164 -7.88 5.06 2.72
N GLU A 165 -8.77 5.83 3.32
CA GLU A 165 -8.58 7.25 3.60
C GLU A 165 -8.27 7.45 5.10
N TRP A 166 -7.45 8.46 5.41
CA TRP A 166 -7.16 8.86 6.78
C TRP A 166 -7.07 10.37 6.90
N THR A 167 -7.96 10.96 7.71
CA THR A 167 -7.80 12.35 8.14
C THR A 167 -6.81 12.38 9.30
N THR A 168 -5.63 12.95 9.06
CA THR A 168 -4.58 12.99 10.08
C THR A 168 -4.97 13.94 11.22
N PRO A 169 -4.53 13.67 12.45
CA PRO A 169 -4.29 14.73 13.42
C PRO A 169 -3.28 15.73 12.85
N ALA A 170 -3.18 16.92 13.46
CA ALA A 170 -2.12 17.86 13.11
C ALA A 170 -0.74 17.19 13.36
N LEU A 171 -0.02 16.90 12.28
CA LEU A 171 1.28 16.26 12.32
C LEU A 171 2.33 17.27 12.79
N SER A 172 3.11 16.88 13.79
CA SER A 172 4.31 17.60 14.24
C SER A 172 5.61 16.93 13.78
N THR A 173 5.51 15.91 12.93
CA THR A 173 6.62 15.14 12.34
C THR A 173 6.89 15.60 10.91
N ASP A 174 8.09 15.29 10.41
CA ASP A 174 8.48 15.45 9.01
C ASP A 174 8.42 14.12 8.22
N THR A 175 8.00 13.04 8.88
CA THR A 175 8.02 11.68 8.34
C THR A 175 6.76 10.92 8.75
N LEU A 176 6.14 10.25 7.80
CA LEU A 176 5.18 9.16 8.02
C LEU A 176 5.82 7.83 7.63
N TYR A 177 5.31 6.74 8.16
CA TYR A 177 5.75 5.38 7.83
C TYR A 177 4.59 4.64 7.17
N LEU A 178 4.77 4.31 5.89
CA LEU A 178 3.91 3.40 5.16
C LEU A 178 4.39 1.97 5.43
N ALA A 179 3.50 1.12 5.90
CA ALA A 179 3.75 -0.31 6.05
C ALA A 179 2.73 -1.10 5.22
N VAL A 180 3.21 -2.12 4.52
CA VAL A 180 2.41 -2.99 3.64
C VAL A 180 2.86 -4.43 3.80
N GLY A 181 1.93 -5.36 3.97
CA GLY A 181 2.27 -6.75 4.24
C GLY A 181 1.07 -7.68 4.30
N THR A 182 1.27 -8.85 4.89
CA THR A 182 0.24 -9.86 5.09
C THR A 182 0.21 -10.34 6.53
N SER A 183 -0.96 -10.79 6.97
CA SER A 183 -1.18 -11.36 8.30
C SER A 183 -1.89 -12.71 8.19
N VAL A 184 -1.42 -13.72 8.94
CA VAL A 184 -1.98 -15.08 9.00
C VAL A 184 -3.34 -15.08 9.69
N ILE A 185 -4.28 -15.84 9.11
CA ILE A 185 -5.60 -16.12 9.71
C ILE A 185 -5.77 -17.63 9.92
N TRP A 186 -5.31 -18.43 8.96
CA TRP A 186 -5.46 -19.89 8.99
C TRP A 186 -4.24 -20.60 8.38
N GLU A 187 -4.07 -21.85 8.79
CA GLU A 187 -3.04 -22.78 8.32
C GLU A 187 -2.88 -22.79 6.80
N GLY A 188 -1.62 -22.73 6.37
CA GLY A 188 -1.22 -22.84 4.97
C GLY A 188 -0.26 -21.74 4.55
N ASP A 189 0.90 -22.13 4.03
CA ASP A 189 1.92 -21.22 3.53
C ASP A 189 1.44 -20.49 2.28
N SER A 190 1.81 -19.22 2.15
CA SER A 190 1.43 -18.46 0.98
C SER A 190 2.39 -17.32 0.66
N THR A 191 2.51 -17.05 -0.64
CA THR A 191 3.19 -15.88 -1.18
C THR A 191 2.16 -14.99 -1.88
N HIS A 192 2.13 -13.71 -1.50
CA HIS A 192 1.40 -12.67 -2.22
C HIS A 192 2.37 -11.71 -2.89
N TYR A 193 1.86 -10.98 -3.88
CA TYR A 193 2.61 -9.91 -4.51
C TYR A 193 1.92 -8.57 -4.30
N VAL A 194 2.71 -7.52 -4.13
CA VAL A 194 2.27 -6.16 -3.82
C VAL A 194 2.90 -5.20 -4.81
N ASP A 195 2.09 -4.35 -5.41
CA ASP A 195 2.53 -3.40 -6.44
C ASP A 195 1.59 -2.18 -6.51
N ALA A 196 1.89 -1.23 -7.39
CA ALA A 196 1.09 -0.03 -7.69
C ALA A 196 0.71 0.76 -6.42
N ILE A 197 1.68 0.92 -5.52
CA ILE A 197 1.46 1.63 -4.26
C ILE A 197 1.42 3.12 -4.54
N THR A 198 0.38 3.80 -4.07
CA THR A 198 0.27 5.25 -4.14
C THR A 198 -0.15 5.84 -2.79
N VAL A 199 0.44 6.98 -2.45
CA VAL A 199 0.03 7.82 -1.32
C VAL A 199 -0.22 9.22 -1.80
N GLU A 200 -1.43 9.72 -1.58
CA GLU A 200 -1.83 11.09 -1.87
C GLU A 200 -2.10 11.84 -0.57
N LEU A 201 -1.45 13.01 -0.39
CA LEU A 201 -1.69 13.88 0.75
C LEU A 201 -2.31 15.20 0.28
N SER A 202 -3.49 15.52 0.81
CA SER A 202 -4.19 16.77 0.58
C SER A 202 -4.31 17.57 1.88
N GLU A 203 -3.83 18.81 1.91
CA GLU A 203 -3.95 19.67 3.10
C GLU A 203 -5.41 19.93 3.47
N VAL A 204 -5.69 20.03 4.77
CA VAL A 204 -7.03 20.28 5.36
C VAL A 204 -7.06 21.59 6.14
#